data_AF-A0AAW0UMX8-F1
#
_entry.id   AF-A0AAW0UMX8-F1
#
_cell.length_a   1.000
_cell.length_b   1.000
_cell.length_c   1.000
_cell.angle_alpha   90.00
_cell.angle_beta   90.00
_cell.angle_gamma   90.00
#
_symmetry.space_group_name_H-M   'P 1'
#
loop_
_entity.id
_entity.type
_entity.pdbx_description
1 polymer ?
#
loop_
_entity_poly.entity_id
_entity_poly.type
_entity_poly.pdbx_seq_one_letter_code
_entity_poly.pdbx_strand_id
1 'polypeptide(L)'
;MSGEDGMFLIRPSTKSGDPLTLVLNLEKHLYNINIRQRPDSLFALGKEKAQEKAFSSLDELVITYTTEPIKLENGKMAFLKHSPSKTRLQ
;
A
#
# COMPACT_ATOMS: atom_id res chain seq x y z
N MET A 1 -19.18 -6.36 1.58
CA MET A 1 -18.12 -6.82 0.65
C MET A 1 -17.03 -7.49 1.48
N SER A 2 -17.05 -8.82 1.60
CA SER A 2 -15.97 -9.56 2.27
C SER A 2 -14.87 -9.80 1.23
N GLY A 3 -13.93 -8.86 1.15
CA GLY A 3 -12.71 -9.10 0.39
C GLY A 3 -11.89 -10.21 1.02
N GLU A 4 -11.06 -10.87 0.23
CA GLU A 4 -10.05 -11.82 0.72
C GLU A 4 -8.88 -11.06 1.37
N ASP A 5 -8.19 -11.72 2.29
CA ASP A 5 -7.02 -11.16 2.95
C ASP A 5 -5.89 -10.93 1.95
N GLY A 6 -5.38 -9.71 1.92
CA GLY A 6 -4.40 -9.29 0.93
C GLY A 6 -5.01 -8.74 -0.36
N MET A 7 -6.34 -8.59 -0.45
CA MET A 7 -6.93 -7.74 -1.48
C MET A 7 -6.51 -6.29 -1.25
N PHE A 8 -6.05 -5.61 -2.31
CA PHE A 8 -5.57 -4.24 -2.21
C PHE A 8 -5.86 -3.41 -3.45
N LEU A 9 -5.92 -2.08 -3.30
CA LEU A 9 -5.88 -1.14 -4.42
C LEU A 9 -5.09 0.10 -4.03
N ILE A 10 -4.55 0.79 -5.04
CA ILE A 10 -3.92 2.10 -4.87
C ILE A 10 -4.84 3.14 -5.48
N ARG A 11 -5.08 4.23 -4.75
CA ARG A 11 -5.90 5.35 -5.21
C ARG A 11 -5.21 6.69 -4.94
N PRO A 12 -5.60 7.78 -5.63
CA PRO A 12 -5.26 9.13 -5.21
C PRO A 12 -5.63 9.35 -3.74
N SER A 13 -4.71 9.98 -3.00
CA SER A 13 -4.95 10.38 -1.62
C SER A 13 -5.89 11.58 -1.59
N THR A 14 -6.71 11.66 -0.54
CA THR A 14 -7.50 12.86 -0.21
C THR A 14 -6.82 13.73 0.87
N LYS A 15 -5.71 13.27 1.45
CA LYS A 15 -4.91 14.01 2.44
C LYS A 15 -3.89 14.89 1.75
N SER A 16 -3.70 16.11 2.25
CA SER A 16 -2.61 16.97 1.81
C SER A 16 -1.24 16.37 2.17
N GLY A 17 -0.28 16.45 1.24
CA GLY A 17 1.11 16.04 1.46
C GLY A 17 1.49 14.65 0.95
N ASP A 18 0.53 13.73 0.81
CA ASP A 18 0.77 12.38 0.27
C ASP A 18 0.02 12.20 -1.05
N PRO A 19 0.65 11.71 -2.12
CA PRO A 19 0.01 11.60 -3.43
C PRO A 19 -1.02 10.46 -3.50
N LEU A 20 -0.81 9.36 -2.75
CA LEU A 20 -1.52 8.11 -2.95
C LEU A 20 -1.88 7.44 -1.62
N THR A 21 -2.86 6.54 -1.66
CA THR A 21 -3.25 5.68 -0.53
C THR A 21 -3.37 4.24 -1.01
N LEU A 22 -2.69 3.33 -0.32
CA LEU A 22 -2.88 1.89 -0.40
C LEU A 22 -4.05 1.50 0.51
N VAL A 23 -5.10 0.97 -0.09
CA VAL A 23 -6.22 0.35 0.62
C VAL A 23 -5.98 -1.14 0.64
N LEU A 24 -5.91 -1.75 1.82
CA LEU A 24 -5.62 -3.17 2.03
C LEU A 24 -6.71 -3.79 2.89
N ASN A 25 -7.27 -4.91 2.45
CA ASN A 25 -8.18 -5.72 3.23
C ASN A 25 -7.40 -6.83 3.97
N LEU A 26 -7.60 -6.91 5.28
CA LEU A 26 -7.07 -7.98 6.13
C LEU A 26 -8.07 -8.27 7.25
N GLU A 27 -8.45 -9.53 7.44
CA GLU A 27 -9.39 -9.99 8.46
C GLU A 27 -10.70 -9.20 8.47
N LYS A 28 -11.25 -8.94 7.28
CA LYS A 28 -12.47 -8.13 7.07
C LYS A 28 -12.34 -6.67 7.52
N HIS A 29 -11.13 -6.17 7.73
CA HIS A 29 -10.84 -4.77 8.02
C HIS A 29 -10.08 -4.10 6.88
N LEU A 30 -10.47 -2.86 6.55
CA LEU A 30 -9.81 -2.05 5.53
C LEU A 30 -8.78 -1.12 6.17
N TYR A 31 -7.51 -1.37 5.89
CA TYR A 31 -6.38 -0.53 6.26
C TYR A 31 -6.11 0.48 5.15
N ASN A 32 -6.07 1.76 5.50
CA ASN A 32 -5.69 2.84 4.58
C ASN A 32 -4.29 3.31 4.96
N ILE A 33 -3.31 2.97 4.13
CA ILE A 33 -1.90 3.26 4.35
C ILE A 33 -1.49 4.33 3.35
N ASN A 34 -0.98 5.47 3.83
CA ASN A 34 -0.50 6.52 2.94
C ASN A 34 0.71 6.01 2.15
N ILE A 35 0.76 6.32 0.85
CA ILE A 35 1.96 6.15 0.02
C ILE A 35 2.50 7.55 -0.20
N ARG A 36 3.61 7.85 0.46
CA ARG A 36 4.25 9.16 0.49
C ARG A 36 5.37 9.23 -0.53
N GLN A 37 5.62 10.42 -1.07
CA GLN A 37 6.81 10.69 -1.88
C GLN A 37 7.86 11.38 -1.00
N ARG A 38 9.04 10.79 -0.92
CA ARG A 38 10.17 11.30 -0.15
C ARG A 38 10.89 12.43 -0.90
N PRO A 39 11.73 13.24 -0.22
CA PRO A 39 12.55 14.27 -0.88
C PRO A 39 13.50 13.74 -1.96
N ASP A 40 13.92 12.46 -1.87
CA ASP A 40 14.71 11.76 -2.90
C ASP A 40 13.85 11.18 -4.04
N SER A 41 12.58 11.60 -4.13
CA SER A 41 11.58 11.16 -5.11
C SER A 41 11.14 9.70 -5.00
N LEU A 42 11.62 8.94 -4.00
CA LEU A 42 11.20 7.56 -3.78
C LEU A 42 9.86 7.47 -3.04
N PHE A 43 9.13 6.38 -3.27
CA PHE A 43 7.87 6.08 -2.58
C PHE A 43 8.11 5.29 -1.30
N ALA A 44 7.38 5.60 -0.22
CA ALA A 44 7.41 4.84 1.03
C ALA A 44 6.00 4.69 1.64
N LEU A 45 5.83 3.76 2.59
CA LEU A 45 4.54 3.45 3.22
C LEU A 45 4.39 4.02 4.63
N GLY A 46 3.24 4.65 4.87
CA GLY A 46 2.81 5.10 6.19
C GLY A 46 3.48 6.40 6.61
N LYS A 47 3.91 6.50 7.86
CA LYS A 47 4.71 7.62 8.39
C LYS A 47 6.21 7.34 8.17
N GLU A 48 7.00 8.41 8.13
CA GLU A 48 8.47 8.31 8.07
C GLU A 48 9.03 7.49 9.23
N LYS A 49 10.00 6.62 8.94
CA LYS A 49 10.65 5.74 9.92
C LYS A 49 12.14 5.59 9.58
N ALA A 50 12.95 5.42 10.61
CA ALA A 50 14.35 5.05 10.43
C ALA A 50 14.46 3.73 9.63
N GLN A 51 15.32 3.73 8.61
CA GLN A 51 15.59 2.58 7.74
C GLN A 51 14.33 2.01 7.05
N GLU A 52 13.33 2.85 6.76
CA GLU A 52 12.19 2.40 5.98
C GLU A 52 12.56 2.04 4.55
N LYS A 53 11.82 1.08 4.01
CA LYS A 53 11.90 0.77 2.59
C LYS A 53 11.38 1.92 1.76
N ALA A 54 12.10 2.20 0.68
CA ALA A 54 11.70 3.16 -0.32
C ALA A 54 11.88 2.55 -1.70
N PHE A 55 11.02 2.95 -2.63
CA PHE A 55 10.88 2.32 -3.93
C PHE A 55 10.92 3.36 -5.03
N SER A 56 11.54 3.03 -6.15
CA SER A 56 11.62 3.91 -7.31
C SER A 56 10.28 4.00 -8.07
N SER A 57 9.41 3.01 -7.90
CA SER A 57 8.09 2.93 -8.55
C SER A 57 7.04 2.25 -7.67
N LEU A 58 5.76 2.47 -8.00
CA LEU A 58 4.66 1.77 -7.34
C LEU A 58 4.66 0.26 -7.65
N ASP A 59 5.11 -0.14 -8.84
CA ASP A 59 5.20 -1.54 -9.22
C ASP A 59 6.23 -2.27 -8.36
N GLU A 60 7.41 -1.66 -8.15
CA GLU A 60 8.44 -2.20 -7.25
C GLU A 60 7.95 -2.33 -5.81
N LEU A 61 7.23 -1.30 -5.31
CA LEU A 61 6.57 -1.33 -4.00
C LEU A 61 5.60 -2.51 -3.90
N VAL A 62 4.71 -2.67 -4.89
CA VAL A 62 3.70 -3.72 -4.89
C VAL A 62 4.35 -5.11 -4.97
N ILE A 63 5.29 -5.31 -5.89
CA ILE A 63 6.02 -6.57 -6.06
C ILE A 63 6.71 -6.95 -4.76
N THR A 64 7.43 -6.01 -4.13
CA THR A 64 8.11 -6.27 -2.85
C THR A 64 7.14 -6.78 -1.79
N TYR A 65 5.97 -6.13 -1.67
CA TYR A 65 4.98 -6.51 -0.65
C TYR A 65 4.10 -7.71 -1.04
N THR A 66 4.32 -8.32 -2.21
CA THR A 66 3.77 -9.65 -2.53
C THR A 66 4.60 -10.77 -1.90
N THR A 67 5.90 -10.55 -1.73
CA THR A 67 6.85 -11.53 -1.16
C THR A 67 7.25 -11.21 0.28
N GLU A 68 7.10 -9.96 0.71
CA GLU A 68 7.45 -9.51 2.05
C GLU A 68 6.24 -8.87 2.75
N PRO A 69 5.96 -9.18 4.02
CA PRO A 69 4.77 -8.66 4.67
C PRO A 69 4.91 -7.18 5.06
N ILE A 70 3.82 -6.43 4.91
CA ILE A 70 3.63 -5.13 5.52
C ILE A 70 3.32 -5.33 7.01
N LYS A 71 4.12 -4.74 7.90
CA LYS A 71 3.81 -4.63 9.33
C LYS A 71 2.87 -3.45 9.58
N LEU A 72 1.63 -3.75 9.97
CA LEU A 72 0.59 -2.78 10.29
C LEU A 72 0.81 -2.19 11.70
N GLU A 73 0.15 -1.05 12.00
CA GLU A 73 0.30 -0.37 13.30
C GLU A 73 -0.11 -1.24 14.50
N ASN A 74 -1.06 -2.15 14.30
CA ASN A 74 -1.50 -3.11 15.32
C ASN A 74 -0.60 -4.36 15.42
N GLY A 75 0.56 -4.37 14.75
CA GLY A 75 1.51 -5.48 14.76
C GLY A 75 1.18 -6.63 13.82
N LYS A 76 0.02 -6.62 13.16
CA LYS A 76 -0.34 -7.64 12.17
C LYS A 76 0.52 -7.53 10.91
N MET A 77 0.64 -8.65 10.22
CA MET A 77 1.42 -8.79 8.99
C MET A 77 0.48 -9.08 7.82
N ALA A 78 0.68 -8.38 6.71
CA ALA A 78 -0.16 -8.56 5.52
C ALA A 78 0.65 -8.54 4.23
N PHE A 79 0.31 -9.45 3.33
CA PHE A 79 0.86 -9.48 1.97
C PHE A 79 -0.13 -8.85 1.00
N LEU A 80 0.39 -8.22 -0.05
CA LEU A 80 -0.40 -7.81 -1.20
C LEU A 80 -0.57 -9.00 -2.13
N LYS A 81 -1.78 -9.52 -2.25
CA LYS A 81 -2.06 -10.76 -3.00
C LYS A 81 -2.91 -10.53 -4.24
N HIS A 82 -3.95 -9.71 -4.10
CA HIS A 82 -4.98 -9.57 -5.12
C HIS A 82 -5.26 -8.08 -5.36
N SER A 83 -4.82 -7.54 -6.49
CA SER A 83 -5.37 -6.27 -6.96
C SER A 83 -6.71 -6.55 -7.64
N PRO A 84 -7.76 -5.72 -7.46
CA PRO A 84 -8.92 -5.82 -8.34
C PRO A 84 -8.41 -5.70 -9.77
N SER A 85 -8.85 -6.60 -10.64
CA SER A 85 -8.51 -6.58 -12.06
C SER A 85 -8.61 -5.14 -12.55
N LYS A 86 -7.57 -4.64 -13.24
CA LYS A 86 -7.63 -3.32 -13.87
C LYS A 86 -8.86 -3.33 -14.77
N THR A 87 -9.99 -2.78 -14.31
CA THR A 87 -11.13 -2.55 -15.17
C THR A 87 -10.66 -1.49 -16.13
N ARG A 88 -10.23 -1.92 -17.31
CA ARG A 88 -10.01 -1.06 -18.46
C ARG A 88 -11.37 -0.42 -18.72
N LEU A 89 -11.55 0.81 -18.24
CA LEU A 89 -12.65 1.65 -18.68
C LEU A 89 -12.47 1.74 -20.21
N GLN A 90 -13.37 1.08 -20.93
CA GLN A 90 -13.49 1.21 -22.38
C GLN A 90 -14.00 2.60 -22.73
#